data_AF-A0AAJ2H3Z1-F1
#
_entry.id   AF-A0AAJ2H3Z1-F1
#
_cell.length_a   1.000
_cell.length_b   1.000
_cell.length_c   1.000
_cell.angle_alpha   90.00
_cell.angle_beta   90.00
_cell.angle_gamma   90.00
#
_symmetry.space_group_name_H-M   'P 1'
#
loop_
_entity.id
_entity.type
_entity.pdbx_description
1 polymer ?
#
loop_
_entity_poly.entity_id
_entity_poly.type
_entity_poly.pdbx_seq_one_letter_code
_entity_poly.pdbx_strand_id
1 'polypeptide(L)'
;VFVAVGGGGLIAGVAAYLGEVAPHVKVIGVESNESACLQLALQHNQRFKLPQVGLFADGTAVAQIGKLPFDVIRLQKSDNSGPIVEPDIVTCTTDEICAAIKDVFEENRT
;
A
#
# COMPACT_ATOMS: atom_id res chain seq x y z
N VAL A 1 10.39 2.15 2.92
CA VAL A 1 9.22 2.54 3.74
C VAL A 1 8.05 1.67 3.34
N PHE A 2 7.49 0.95 4.30
CA PHE A 2 6.27 0.14 4.10
C PHE A 2 5.06 0.98 4.48
N VAL A 3 4.02 0.99 3.65
CA VAL A 3 2.82 1.79 3.89
C VAL A 3 1.58 0.91 3.70
N ALA A 4 0.71 0.87 4.71
CA ALA A 4 -0.58 0.19 4.59
C ALA A 4 -1.46 0.86 3.52
N VAL A 5 -2.14 0.05 2.72
CA VAL A 5 -2.96 0.51 1.60
C VAL A 5 -4.39 0.02 1.75
N GLY A 6 -5.32 0.99 1.80
CA GLY A 6 -6.75 0.77 1.52
C GLY A 6 -7.14 1.59 0.30
N GLY A 7 -7.71 2.78 0.51
CA GLY A 7 -8.07 3.70 -0.58
C GLY A 7 -6.88 4.35 -1.31
N GLY A 8 -5.65 4.16 -0.81
CA GLY A 8 -4.41 4.64 -1.43
C GLY A 8 -3.95 6.05 -1.04
N GLY A 9 -4.76 6.81 -0.31
CA GLY A 9 -4.43 8.21 0.04
C GLY A 9 -3.13 8.34 0.84
N LEU A 10 -2.91 7.48 1.83
CA LEU A 10 -1.71 7.49 2.67
C LEU A 10 -0.44 7.21 1.85
N ILE A 11 -0.42 6.10 1.11
CA ILE A 11 0.75 5.75 0.27
C ILE A 11 0.99 6.80 -0.82
N ALA A 12 -0.05 7.35 -1.44
CA ALA A 12 0.10 8.39 -2.45
C ALA A 12 0.77 9.65 -1.87
N GLY A 13 0.36 10.10 -0.68
CA GLY A 13 0.96 11.26 -0.02
C GLY A 13 2.42 11.01 0.40
N VAL A 14 2.67 9.87 1.06
CA VAL A 14 4.03 9.48 1.49
C VAL A 14 4.97 9.34 0.30
N ALA A 15 4.54 8.65 -0.75
CA ALA A 15 5.34 8.43 -1.95
C ALA A 15 5.59 9.72 -2.73
N ALA A 16 4.59 10.60 -2.84
CA ALA A 16 4.77 11.87 -3.55
C ALA A 16 5.80 12.75 -2.85
N TYR A 17 5.78 12.80 -1.52
CA TYR A 17 6.78 13.54 -0.76
C TYR A 17 8.17 12.90 -0.87
N LEU A 18 8.30 11.61 -0.57
CA LEU A 18 9.59 10.91 -0.58
C LEU A 18 10.20 10.82 -1.98
N GLY A 19 9.38 10.67 -3.02
CA GLY A 19 9.81 10.66 -4.41
C GLY A 19 10.47 11.96 -4.84
N GLU A 20 10.12 13.08 -4.20
CA GLU A 20 10.75 14.38 -4.43
C GLU A 20 12.00 14.57 -3.57
N VAL A 21 11.86 14.38 -2.25
CA VAL A 21 12.91 14.78 -1.28
C VAL A 21 13.97 13.73 -1.02
N ALA A 22 13.65 12.45 -1.25
CA ALA A 22 14.51 11.32 -0.95
C ALA A 22 14.28 10.18 -1.97
N PRO A 23 14.53 10.43 -3.27
CA PRO A 23 14.16 9.49 -4.35
C PRO A 23 14.87 8.13 -4.26
N HIS A 24 16.01 8.04 -3.58
CA HIS A 24 16.69 6.79 -3.28
C HIS A 24 15.88 5.85 -2.35
N VAL A 25 14.88 6.36 -1.63
CA VAL A 25 14.01 5.57 -0.75
C VAL A 25 12.98 4.81 -1.58
N LYS A 26 12.82 3.52 -1.28
CA LYS A 26 11.75 2.69 -1.83
C LYS A 26 10.48 2.81 -0.99
N VAL A 27 9.34 2.99 -1.64
CA VAL A 27 8.03 2.98 -1.00
C VAL A 27 7.26 1.76 -1.48
N ILE A 28 6.94 0.86 -0.56
CA ILE A 28 6.30 -0.42 -0.83
C ILE A 28 4.92 -0.42 -0.17
N GLY A 29 3.89 -0.72 -0.97
CA GLY A 29 2.54 -0.89 -0.45
C GLY A 29 2.37 -2.24 0.24
N VAL A 30 1.60 -2.24 1.33
CA VAL A 30 1.21 -3.44 2.06
C VAL A 30 -0.32 -3.51 2.10
N GLU A 31 -0.88 -4.61 1.61
CA GLU A 31 -2.32 -4.88 1.60
C GLU A 31 -2.65 -6.17 2.34
N SER A 32 -3.86 -6.30 2.89
CA SER A 32 -4.37 -7.62 3.25
C SER A 32 -4.62 -8.43 1.97
N ASN A 33 -4.28 -9.72 1.98
CA ASN A 33 -4.58 -10.63 0.87
C ASN A 33 -6.08 -10.77 0.58
N GLU A 34 -6.95 -10.44 1.55
CA GLU A 34 -8.41 -10.43 1.38
C GLU A 34 -8.95 -9.12 0.79
N SER A 35 -8.12 -8.08 0.62
CA SER A 35 -8.54 -6.77 0.11
C SER A 35 -7.46 -6.08 -0.74
N ALA A 36 -6.65 -6.85 -1.48
CA ALA A 36 -5.51 -6.38 -2.27
C ALA A 36 -5.90 -5.67 -3.58
N CYS A 37 -6.57 -4.51 -3.45
CA CYS A 37 -7.13 -3.78 -4.59
C CYS A 37 -6.07 -3.03 -5.40
N LEU A 38 -4.98 -2.57 -4.78
CA LEU A 38 -3.88 -1.89 -5.44
C LEU A 38 -3.04 -2.89 -6.24
N GLN A 39 -2.67 -4.02 -5.66
CA GLN A 39 -1.90 -5.06 -6.35
C GLN A 39 -2.60 -5.47 -7.65
N LEU A 40 -3.91 -5.76 -7.58
CA LEU A 40 -4.72 -6.08 -8.75
C LEU A 40 -4.75 -4.92 -9.76
N ALA A 41 -4.89 -3.68 -9.27
CA ALA A 41 -4.95 -2.51 -10.14
C ALA A 41 -3.63 -2.24 -10.89
N LEU A 42 -2.49 -2.50 -10.26
CA LEU A 42 -1.18 -2.37 -10.89
C LEU A 42 -0.93 -3.49 -11.91
N GLN A 43 -1.25 -4.75 -11.57
CA GLN A 43 -1.11 -5.89 -12.47
C GLN A 43 -1.85 -5.70 -13.80
N HIS A 44 -3.03 -5.09 -13.75
CA HIS A 44 -3.84 -4.82 -14.93
C HIS A 44 -3.72 -3.38 -15.46
N ASN A 45 -2.88 -2.55 -14.85
CA ASN A 45 -2.74 -1.12 -15.17
C ASN A 45 -4.09 -0.35 -15.24
N GLN A 46 -5.06 -0.77 -14.44
CA GLN A 46 -6.41 -0.21 -14.42
C GLN A 46 -7.03 -0.46 -13.05
N ARG A 47 -7.88 0.45 -12.57
CA ARG A 47 -8.59 0.25 -11.30
C ARG A 47 -9.69 -0.81 -11.44
N PHE A 48 -9.61 -1.87 -10.63
CA PHE A 48 -10.65 -2.89 -10.51
C PHE A 48 -11.42 -2.74 -9.22
N LYS A 49 -12.68 -3.19 -9.24
CA LYS A 49 -13.47 -3.37 -8.02
C LYS A 49 -13.47 -4.85 -7.67
N LEU A 50 -12.91 -5.19 -6.52
CA LEU A 50 -12.99 -6.52 -5.95
C LEU A 50 -14.46 -6.88 -5.68
N PRO A 51 -14.87 -8.14 -5.94
CA PRO A 51 -16.24 -8.58 -5.68
C PRO A 51 -16.55 -8.64 -4.18
N GLN A 52 -15.53 -8.86 -3.36
CA GLN A 52 -15.62 -8.96 -1.90
C GLN A 52 -14.32 -8.46 -1.27
N VAL A 53 -14.39 -8.07 0.01
CA VAL A 53 -13.22 -7.71 0.82
C VAL A 53 -13.32 -8.39 2.18
N GLY A 54 -12.17 -8.76 2.73
CA GLY A 54 -12.03 -9.15 4.13
C GLY A 54 -12.38 -8.00 5.07
N LEU A 55 -12.92 -8.32 6.25
CA LEU A 55 -13.32 -7.33 7.27
C LEU A 55 -12.38 -7.28 8.48
N PHE A 56 -11.34 -8.13 8.51
CA PHE A 56 -10.41 -8.17 9.63
C PHE A 56 -9.60 -6.87 9.75
N ALA A 57 -8.99 -6.43 8.64
CA ALA A 57 -8.30 -5.14 8.55
C ALA A 57 -9.24 -4.08 7.97
N ASP A 58 -10.26 -3.70 8.76
CA ASP A 58 -11.36 -2.83 8.37
C ASP A 58 -10.94 -1.48 7.76
N GLY A 59 -9.93 -0.83 8.32
CA GLY A 59 -9.38 0.42 7.79
C GLY A 59 -8.76 0.31 6.39
N THR A 60 -8.41 -0.92 5.97
CA THR A 60 -7.89 -1.24 4.63
C THR A 60 -8.86 -2.05 3.77
N ALA A 61 -10.06 -2.36 4.27
CA ALA A 61 -11.09 -3.14 3.59
C ALA A 61 -11.76 -2.36 2.45
N VAL A 62 -10.98 -2.00 1.43
CA VAL A 62 -11.39 -1.16 0.31
C VAL A 62 -11.44 -1.99 -0.98
N ALA A 63 -12.61 -2.06 -1.59
CA ALA A 63 -12.81 -2.89 -2.78
C ALA A 63 -12.17 -2.31 -4.05
N GLN A 64 -11.91 -1.00 -4.09
CA GLN A 64 -11.33 -0.34 -5.27
C GLN A 64 -10.49 0.85 -4.86
N ILE A 65 -9.25 0.89 -5.35
CA ILE A 65 -8.31 2.00 -5.12
C ILE A 65 -8.89 3.35 -5.58
N GLY A 66 -8.63 4.41 -4.82
CA GLY A 66 -9.08 5.76 -5.14
C GLY A 66 -8.54 6.24 -6.49
N LYS A 67 -9.31 7.06 -7.22
CA LYS A 67 -8.91 7.57 -8.55
C LYS A 67 -7.63 8.39 -8.46
N LEU A 68 -7.65 9.45 -7.64
CA LEU A 68 -6.52 10.35 -7.49
C LEU A 68 -5.29 9.65 -6.89
N PRO A 69 -5.41 8.83 -5.82
CA PRO A 69 -4.30 8.01 -5.36
C PRO A 69 -3.66 7.15 -6.44
N PHE A 70 -4.47 6.47 -7.26
CA PHE A 70 -3.98 5.63 -8.35
C PHE A 70 -3.24 6.45 -9.43
N ASP A 71 -3.68 7.68 -9.71
CA ASP A 71 -2.96 8.57 -10.62
C ASP A 71 -1.62 9.03 -10.02
N VAL A 72 -1.60 9.37 -8.73
CA VAL A 72 -0.39 9.86 -8.02
C VAL A 72 0.68 8.78 -7.91
N ILE A 73 0.35 7.57 -7.45
CA ILE A 73 1.35 6.51 -7.20
C ILE A 73 2.12 6.08 -8.47
N ARG A 74 1.61 6.42 -9.66
CA ARG A 74 2.23 6.13 -10.96
C ARG A 74 3.20 7.21 -11.43
N LEU A 75 3.34 8.30 -10.68
CA LEU A 75 4.32 9.34 -10.96
C LEU A 75 5.75 8.83 -10.80
N GLN A 76 6.71 9.55 -11.37
CA GLN A 76 8.14 9.24 -11.29
C GLN A 76 8.80 10.01 -10.15
N LYS A 77 9.88 9.43 -9.62
CA LYS A 77 10.79 10.09 -8.67
C LYS A 77 11.52 11.27 -9.32
N SER A 78 11.93 12.25 -8.52
CA SER A 78 12.59 13.48 -8.97
C SER A 78 13.92 13.24 -9.70
N ASP A 79 14.62 12.14 -9.38
CA ASP A 79 15.87 11.74 -10.02
C ASP A 79 15.68 10.85 -11.26
N ASN A 80 14.44 10.58 -11.67
CA ASN A 80 14.08 9.67 -12.76
C ASN A 80 14.54 8.21 -12.56
N SER A 81 14.83 7.78 -11.32
CA SER A 81 15.23 6.40 -11.02
C SER A 81 14.10 5.37 -11.13
N GLY A 82 12.84 5.83 -11.24
CA GLY A 82 11.68 4.97 -11.40
C GLY A 82 10.41 5.56 -10.79
N PRO A 83 9.35 4.75 -10.63
CA PRO A 83 8.09 5.19 -10.04
C PRO A 83 8.24 5.53 -8.56
N ILE A 84 7.37 6.40 -8.04
CA ILE A 84 7.38 6.79 -6.63
C ILE A 84 6.90 5.66 -5.69
N VAL A 85 6.16 4.68 -6.22
CA VAL A 85 5.75 3.45 -5.52
C VAL A 85 6.28 2.25 -6.29
N GLU A 86 6.86 1.29 -5.57
CA GLU A 86 7.34 0.04 -6.16
C GLU A 86 6.17 -0.78 -6.74
N PRO A 87 6.35 -1.44 -7.90
CA PRO A 87 5.29 -2.25 -8.52
C PRO A 87 4.97 -3.52 -7.70
N ASP A 88 5.96 -4.05 -6.98
CA ASP A 88 5.81 -5.22 -6.14
C ASP A 88 5.16 -4.83 -4.80
N ILE A 89 3.84 -5.00 -4.76
CA ILE A 89 3.03 -4.84 -3.54
C ILE A 89 3.12 -6.10 -2.69
N VAL A 90 3.39 -5.92 -1.40
CA VAL A 90 3.39 -7.01 -0.42
C VAL A 90 1.97 -7.24 0.06
N THR A 91 1.55 -8.50 0.13
CA THR A 91 0.30 -8.88 0.78
C THR A 91 0.57 -9.61 2.09
N CYS A 92 -0.33 -9.46 3.06
CA CYS A 92 -0.28 -10.18 4.32
C CYS A 92 -1.60 -10.89 4.62
N THR A 93 -1.49 -12.03 5.28
CA THR A 93 -2.60 -12.81 5.84
C THR A 93 -3.07 -12.24 7.18
N THR A 94 -4.27 -12.62 7.60
CA THR A 94 -4.79 -12.31 8.93
C THR A 94 -3.86 -12.78 10.05
N ASP A 95 -3.21 -13.94 9.89
CA ASP A 95 -2.27 -14.48 10.87
C ASP A 95 -1.00 -13.62 10.98
N GLU A 96 -0.47 -13.14 9.86
CA GLU A 96 0.69 -12.22 9.84
C GLU A 96 0.34 -10.86 10.46
N ILE A 97 -0.89 -10.37 10.27
CA ILE A 97 -1.37 -9.15 10.95
C ILE A 97 -1.45 -9.39 12.46
N CYS A 98 -2.00 -10.52 12.90
CA CYS A 98 -2.06 -10.89 14.32
C CYS A 98 -0.66 -10.99 14.94
N ALA A 99 0.28 -11.63 14.24
CA ALA A 99 1.67 -11.75 14.67
C ALA A 99 2.32 -10.37 14.81
N ALA A 100 2.17 -9.48 13.82
CA ALA A 100 2.72 -8.13 13.88
C ALA A 100 2.14 -7.30 15.04
N ILE A 101 0.85 -7.45 15.35
CA ILE A 101 0.23 -6.81 16.53
C ILE A 101 0.88 -7.32 17.82
N LYS A 102 1.07 -8.65 17.92
CA LYS A 102 1.73 -9.28 19.08
C LYS A 102 3.18 -8.79 19.23
N ASP A 103 3.94 -8.75 18.15
CA ASP A 103 5.34 -8.31 18.16
C ASP A 103 5.44 -6.85 18.64
N VAL A 104 4.62 -5.95 18.08
CA VAL A 104 4.60 -4.54 18.50
C VAL A 104 4.21 -4.41 19.98
N PHE A 105 3.25 -5.22 20.46
CA PHE A 105 2.87 -5.23 21.87
C PHE A 105 4.00 -5.73 22.78
N GLU A 106 4.64 -6.85 22.45
CA GLU A 106 5.72 -7.43 23.26
C GLU A 106 6.97 -6.53 23.29
N GLU A 107 7.32 -5.91 22.16
CA GLU A 107 8.48 -5.01 22.08
C GLU A 107 8.25 -3.68 22.80
N ASN A 108 7.05 -3.11 22.65
CA ASN A 108 6.77 -1.75 23.09
C ASN A 108 5.92 -1.68 24.37
N ARG A 109 5.56 -2.82 24.99
CA ARG A 109 4.77 -2.85 26.25
C ARG A 109 5.25 -3.87 27.29
N THR A 110 6.53 -3.76 27.67
CA THR A 110 6.90 -3.81 29.11
C THR A 110 5.97 -2.97 29.97
#